data_AF-A0A920QJA2-F1
#
_entry.id   AF-A0A920QJA2-F1
#
_cell.length_a   1.000
_cell.length_b   1.000
_cell.length_c   1.000
_cell.angle_alpha   90.00
_cell.angle_beta   90.00
_cell.angle_gamma   90.00
#
_symmetry.space_group_name_H-M   'P 1'
#
loop_
_entity.id
_entity.type
_entity.pdbx_description
1 polymer ?
#
loop_
_entity_poly.entity_id
_entity_poly.type
_entity_poly.pdbx_seq_one_letter_code
_entity_poly.pdbx_strand_id
1 'polypeptide(L)'
;MGKNFQKIFNIYKGSIPARLDVPMDEFDMCAKGSASDLKYSAMTGGLQPSFAHGMALRLAQKGAIQDVVTEHFNSNMSSHEAARRLAEAVKASL
;
A
#
# COMPACT_ATOMS: atom_id res chain seq x y z
N MET A 1 13.65 5.25 17.10
CA MET A 1 14.04 3.95 16.50
C MET A 1 15.46 4.02 15.95
N GLY A 2 16.33 3.07 16.33
CA GLY A 2 17.76 3.07 15.94
C GLY A 2 18.04 2.47 14.56
N LYS A 3 19.16 2.86 13.95
CA LYS A 3 19.58 2.37 12.61
C LYS A 3 19.80 0.87 12.58
N ASN A 4 20.47 0.31 13.59
CA ASN A 4 20.76 -1.13 13.64
C ASN A 4 19.46 -1.96 13.68
N PHE A 5 18.50 -1.55 14.51
CA PHE A 5 17.18 -2.20 14.54
C PHE A 5 16.48 -2.11 13.18
N GLN A 6 16.42 -0.92 12.59
CA GLN A 6 15.80 -0.72 11.28
C GLN A 6 16.48 -1.57 10.20
N LYS A 7 17.81 -1.72 10.22
CA LYS A 7 18.53 -2.59 9.28
C LYS A 7 18.09 -4.05 9.44
N ILE A 8 18.31 -4.61 10.62
CA ILE A 8 18.09 -6.03 10.89
C ILE A 8 16.61 -6.42 10.71
N PHE A 9 15.70 -5.63 11.28
CA PHE A 9 14.26 -5.91 11.17
C PHE A 9 13.81 -5.92 9.71
N ASN A 10 14.20 -4.92 8.91
CA ASN A 10 13.71 -4.80 7.55
C ASN A 10 14.29 -5.85 6.60
N ILE A 11 15.53 -6.32 6.83
CA ILE A 11 16.10 -7.48 6.12
C ILE A 11 15.20 -8.71 6.29
N TYR A 12 14.79 -9.03 7.52
CA TYR A 12 13.92 -10.19 7.77
C TYR A 12 12.46 -9.96 7.40
N LYS A 13 11.97 -8.72 7.52
CA LYS A 13 10.58 -8.37 7.23
C LYS A 13 10.27 -8.30 5.73
N GLY A 14 11.30 -8.14 4.90
CA GLY A 14 11.18 -7.94 3.44
C GLY A 14 10.70 -6.54 3.06
N SER A 15 10.91 -5.54 3.93
CA SER A 15 10.56 -4.13 3.69
C SER A 15 11.81 -3.26 3.61
N ILE A 16 11.66 -1.98 3.24
CA ILE A 16 12.72 -0.98 3.35
C ILE A 16 12.60 -0.20 4.68
N PRO A 17 13.72 0.28 5.24
CA PRO A 17 13.69 1.11 6.44
C PRO A 17 12.84 2.36 6.29
N ALA A 18 12.08 2.69 7.34
CA ALA A 18 11.37 3.98 7.42
C ALA A 18 12.35 5.17 7.57
N ARG A 19 13.55 4.90 8.09
CA ARG A 19 14.64 5.87 8.17
C ARG A 19 15.38 5.96 6.84
N LEU A 20 15.52 7.16 6.30
CA LEU A 20 16.22 7.42 5.04
C LEU A 20 17.75 7.33 5.15
N ASP A 21 18.28 7.23 6.37
CA ASP A 21 19.72 7.28 6.68
C ASP A 21 20.30 5.92 7.15
N VAL A 22 19.60 4.82 6.87
CA VAL A 22 20.08 3.45 7.06
C VAL A 22 20.85 3.03 5.80
N PRO A 23 22.12 2.58 5.92
CA PRO A 23 22.88 2.08 4.78
C PRO A 23 22.19 0.87 4.14
N MET A 24 22.11 0.85 2.81
CA MET A 24 21.41 -0.19 2.05
C MET A 24 22.35 -1.32 1.60
N ASP A 25 23.64 -1.26 1.92
CA ASP A 25 24.68 -2.16 1.38
C ASP A 25 24.39 -3.64 1.63
N GLU A 26 23.91 -3.97 2.84
CA GLU A 26 23.58 -5.32 3.30
C GLU A 26 22.19 -5.81 2.87
N PHE A 27 21.38 -4.96 2.23
CA PHE A 27 20.06 -5.35 1.72
C PHE A 27 20.19 -6.07 0.37
N ASP A 28 19.20 -6.91 0.07
CA ASP A 28 19.11 -7.60 -1.22
C ASP A 28 18.79 -6.62 -2.38
N MET A 29 18.81 -7.16 -3.60
CA MET A 29 18.52 -6.38 -4.81
C MET A 29 17.10 -5.81 -4.84
N CYS A 30 16.12 -6.51 -4.27
CA CYS A 30 14.72 -6.09 -4.26
C CYS A 30 14.51 -4.88 -3.34
N ALA A 31 15.10 -4.91 -2.14
CA ALA A 31 15.05 -3.80 -1.19
C ALA A 31 15.82 -2.58 -1.70
N LYS A 32 16.96 -2.77 -2.39
CA LYS A 32 17.69 -1.68 -3.06
C LYS A 32 16.84 -1.05 -4.17
N GLY A 33 16.18 -1.86 -4.99
CA GLY A 33 15.23 -1.40 -6.00
C GLY A 33 14.08 -0.61 -5.38
N SER A 34 13.41 -1.18 -4.38
CA SER A 34 12.30 -0.53 -3.68
C SER A 34 12.69 0.81 -3.04
N ALA A 35 13.90 0.93 -2.47
CA ALA A 35 14.39 2.20 -1.92
C ALA A 35 14.66 3.25 -3.01
N SER A 36 15.11 2.83 -4.19
CA SER A 36 15.26 3.71 -5.36
C SER A 36 13.90 4.18 -5.86
N ASP A 37 12.94 3.26 -5.99
CA ASP A 37 11.58 3.55 -6.45
C ASP A 37 10.84 4.48 -5.49
N LEU A 38 11.04 4.32 -4.17
CA LEU A 38 10.50 5.25 -3.17
C LEU A 38 11.03 6.66 -3.40
N LYS A 39 12.35 6.82 -3.59
CA LYS A 39 12.97 8.12 -3.85
C LYS A 39 12.46 8.75 -5.14
N TYR A 40 12.43 7.97 -6.22
CA TYR A 40 11.93 8.43 -7.51
C TYR A 40 10.47 8.88 -7.42
N SER A 41 9.60 8.03 -6.85
CA SER A 41 8.16 8.31 -6.70
C SER A 41 7.90 9.52 -5.80
N ALA A 42 8.72 9.73 -4.77
CA ALA A 42 8.63 10.92 -3.92
C ALA A 42 8.99 12.21 -4.68
N MET A 43 9.95 12.14 -5.61
CA MET A 43 10.36 13.29 -6.44
C MET A 43 9.36 13.60 -7.57
N THR A 44 8.72 12.58 -8.14
CA THR A 44 7.83 12.73 -9.30
C THR A 44 6.34 12.84 -8.95
N GLY A 45 5.99 12.75 -7.66
CA GLY A 45 4.60 12.78 -7.20
C GLY A 45 3.86 11.42 -7.33
N GLY A 46 4.58 10.35 -7.68
CA GLY A 46 4.04 8.99 -7.76
C GLY A 46 3.87 8.30 -6.39
N LEU A 47 4.38 8.87 -5.30
CA LEU A 47 4.28 8.27 -3.96
C LEU A 47 2.87 8.44 -3.39
N GLN A 48 2.04 7.40 -3.53
CA GLN A 48 0.64 7.40 -3.09
C GLN A 48 0.40 6.42 -1.93
N PRO A 49 -0.53 6.72 -1.01
CA PRO A 49 -0.85 5.85 0.11
C PRO A 49 -1.67 4.62 -0.35
N SER A 50 -1.38 3.46 0.22
CA SER A 50 -2.15 2.22 -0.05
C SER A 50 -3.52 2.25 0.61
N PHE A 51 -4.61 2.02 -0.15
CA PHE A 51 -5.93 1.82 0.43
C PHE A 51 -6.05 0.48 1.18
N ALA A 52 -5.55 -0.60 0.58
CA ALA A 52 -5.67 -1.96 1.13
C ALA A 52 -4.93 -2.12 2.46
N HIS A 53 -3.80 -1.41 2.63
CA HIS A 53 -3.03 -1.41 3.87
C HIS A 53 -3.36 -0.23 4.82
N GLY A 54 -4.52 0.42 4.62
CA GLY A 54 -5.06 1.37 5.59
C GLY A 54 -4.35 2.72 5.66
N MET A 55 -3.64 3.13 4.60
CA MET A 55 -2.92 4.40 4.56
C MET A 55 -3.74 5.52 3.92
N ALA A 56 -4.61 5.19 2.96
CA ALA A 56 -5.34 6.19 2.19
C ALA A 56 -6.70 6.59 2.80
N LEU A 57 -7.36 5.68 3.51
CA LEU A 57 -8.77 5.80 3.90
C LEU A 57 -8.99 5.40 5.36
N ARG A 58 -10.08 5.89 5.98
CA ARG A 58 -10.53 5.34 7.27
C ARG A 58 -11.09 3.94 7.08
N LEU A 59 -11.19 3.19 8.18
CA LEU A 59 -11.54 1.77 8.14
C LEU A 59 -12.92 1.49 7.52
N ALA A 60 -13.89 2.39 7.71
CA ALA A 60 -15.24 2.25 7.14
C ALA A 60 -15.22 2.26 5.61
N GLN A 61 -14.59 3.26 4.98
CA GLN A 61 -14.49 3.34 3.53
C GLN A 61 -13.60 2.22 2.97
N LYS A 62 -12.51 1.86 3.67
CA LYS A 62 -11.69 0.70 3.28
C LYS A 62 -12.52 -0.58 3.23
N GLY A 63 -13.31 -0.86 4.27
CA GLY A 63 -14.18 -2.04 4.34
C GLY A 63 -15.20 -2.07 3.21
N ALA A 64 -15.91 -0.95 2.99
CA ALA A 64 -16.87 -0.81 1.90
C ALA A 64 -16.27 -1.09 0.51
N ILE A 65 -15.05 -0.62 0.25
CA ILE A 65 -14.34 -0.92 -1.00
C ILE A 65 -13.97 -2.40 -1.07
N GLN A 66 -13.43 -2.96 0.02
CA GLN A 66 -12.99 -4.35 0.06
C GLN A 66 -14.15 -5.31 -0.21
N ASP A 67 -15.33 -5.07 0.37
CA ASP A 67 -16.50 -5.93 0.17
C ASP A 67 -16.93 -5.98 -1.31
N VAL A 68 -17.05 -4.82 -1.96
CA VAL A 68 -17.44 -4.75 -3.38
C VAL A 68 -16.38 -5.38 -4.28
N VAL A 69 -15.10 -5.14 -4.02
CA VAL A 69 -14.00 -5.73 -4.80
C VAL A 69 -13.95 -7.24 -4.63
N THR A 70 -14.10 -7.76 -3.42
CA THR A 70 -14.14 -9.20 -3.13
C THR A 70 -15.33 -9.86 -3.80
N GLU A 71 -16.51 -9.26 -3.77
CA GLU A 71 -17.70 -9.82 -4.42
C GLU A 71 -17.58 -9.79 -5.95
N HIS A 72 -17.06 -8.71 -6.53
CA HIS A 72 -16.82 -8.63 -7.97
C HIS A 72 -15.85 -9.72 -8.44
N PHE A 73 -14.76 -9.93 -7.70
CA PHE A 73 -13.75 -10.92 -8.06
C PHE A 73 -14.25 -12.37 -7.98
N ASN A 74 -15.18 -12.66 -7.06
CA ASN A 74 -15.63 -14.02 -6.76
C ASN A 74 -17.02 -14.36 -7.34
N SER A 75 -17.57 -13.53 -8.23
CA SER A 75 -18.91 -13.73 -8.79
C SER A 75 -18.99 -13.35 -10.28
N ASN A 76 -20.17 -13.50 -10.87
CA ASN A 76 -20.48 -13.05 -12.23
C ASN A 76 -20.90 -11.56 -12.28
N MET A 77 -20.62 -10.76 -11.23
CA MET A 77 -20.91 -9.33 -11.22
C MET A 77 -20.13 -8.63 -12.34
N SER A 78 -20.81 -7.88 -13.20
CA SER A 78 -20.14 -7.10 -14.24
C SER A 78 -19.32 -5.95 -13.65
N SER A 79 -18.25 -5.54 -14.34
CA SER A 79 -17.45 -4.39 -13.90
C SER A 79 -18.25 -3.07 -13.88
N HIS A 80 -19.27 -2.93 -14.74
CA HIS A 80 -20.18 -1.78 -14.70
C HIS A 80 -20.97 -1.73 -13.40
N GLU A 81 -21.54 -2.87 -13.01
CA GLU A 81 -22.28 -3.00 -11.75
C GLU A 81 -21.36 -2.82 -10.54
N ALA A 82 -20.16 -3.40 -10.57
CA ALA A 82 -19.16 -3.24 -9.50
C ALA A 82 -18.77 -1.77 -9.29
N ALA A 83 -18.53 -1.02 -10.38
CA ALA A 83 -18.21 0.40 -10.29
C ALA A 83 -19.35 1.23 -9.69
N ARG A 84 -20.61 0.94 -10.08
CA ARG A 84 -21.80 1.59 -9.50
C ARG A 84 -21.91 1.31 -8.01
N ARG A 85 -21.84 0.03 -7.62
CA ARG A 85 -21.92 -0.42 -6.21
C ARG A 85 -20.79 0.14 -5.36
N LEU A 86 -19.58 0.25 -5.92
CA LEU A 86 -18.43 0.82 -5.23
C LEU A 86 -18.68 2.28 -4.84
N ALA A 87 -19.18 3.10 -5.78
CA ALA A 87 -19.49 4.50 -5.52
C ALA A 87 -20.59 4.66 -4.45
N GLU A 88 -21.63 3.82 -4.51
CA GLU A 88 -22.72 3.80 -3.54
C GLU A 88 -22.23 3.41 -2.13
N ALA A 89 -21.43 2.34 -2.03
CA ALA A 89 -20.89 1.85 -0.76
C ALA A 89 -19.92 2.85 -0.11
N VAL A 90 -19.06 3.50 -0.90
CA VAL A 90 -18.18 4.57 -0.38
C VAL A 90 -19.01 5.75 0.10
N LYS A 91 -20.02 6.20 -0.66
CA LYS A 91 -20.90 7.30 -0.25
C LYS A 91 -21.66 6.98 1.04
N ALA A 92 -22.12 5.75 1.22
CA ALA A 92 -22.84 5.30 2.41
C ALA A 92 -21.94 5.15 3.66
N SER A 93 -20.61 5.16 3.50
CA SER A 93 -19.65 5.00 4.59
C SER A 93 -18.92 6.29 4.98
N LEU A 94 -19.27 7.43 4.39
CA LEU A 94 -18.81 8.78 4.78
C LEU A 94 -19.37 9.19 6.14
#